data_AF-A0A9E6EPJ0-F1
#
_entry.id   AF-A0A9E6EPJ0-F1
#
_cell.length_a   1.000
_cell.length_b   1.000
_cell.length_c   1.000
_cell.angle_alpha   90.00
_cell.angle_beta   90.00
_cell.angle_gamma   90.00
#
_symmetry.space_group_name_H-M   'P 1'
#
loop_
_entity.id
_entity.type
_entity.pdbx_description
1 polymer ?
#
loop_
_entity_poly.entity_id
_entity_poly.type
_entity_poly.pdbx_seq_one_letter_code
_entity_poly.pdbx_strand_id
1 'polypeptide(L)'
;MADQGFDAQAFLNGDCSNPAYVFGLHPLPGSGLEARVFAPRATKVELVKEPAGEVVAELRMTHPEGIFETVLPRLRKWFPYHFRVHGWGPEPLEMDDPYRFSAALGDLDVYLMAEGTHLRLYEKLGAHPSERDGVPGVDFAVWAPNARRVSVVGAFNNWDGRRHIMRPFADRK
;
A
#
# COMPACT_ATOMS: atom_id res chain seq x y z
N MET A 1 -0.77 -19.90 8.05
CA MET A 1 -0.38 -20.01 9.47
C MET A 1 -0.92 -18.77 10.16
N ALA A 2 -1.44 -18.92 11.39
CA ALA A 2 -2.40 -18.05 12.06
C ALA A 2 -2.06 -16.54 12.10
N ASP A 3 -3.13 -15.73 12.12
CA ASP A 3 -3.25 -14.36 12.66
C ASP A 3 -2.00 -13.84 13.39
N GLN A 4 -1.04 -13.32 12.63
CA GLN A 4 -0.01 -12.43 13.17
C GLN A 4 -0.58 -11.03 13.02
N GLY A 5 -1.23 -10.54 14.08
CA GLY A 5 -1.67 -9.15 14.15
C GLY A 5 -0.53 -8.22 13.72
N PHE A 6 -0.89 -7.15 13.04
CA PHE A 6 0.07 -6.15 12.57
C PHE A 6 0.95 -5.66 13.73
N ASP A 7 2.27 -5.89 13.63
CA ASP A 7 3.25 -5.36 14.58
C ASP A 7 3.73 -3.98 14.11
N ALA A 8 3.16 -2.94 14.73
CA ALA A 8 3.51 -1.56 14.49
C ALA A 8 5.00 -1.29 14.68
N GLN A 9 5.63 -1.88 15.70
CA GLN A 9 7.04 -1.62 16.01
C GLN A 9 7.94 -2.28 14.96
N ALA A 10 7.64 -3.52 14.55
CA ALA A 10 8.36 -4.18 13.47
C ALA A 10 8.27 -3.40 12.15
N PHE A 11 7.10 -2.85 11.82
CA PHE A 11 6.94 -1.97 10.67
C PHE A 11 7.82 -0.71 10.78
N LEU A 12 7.78 -0.02 11.92
CA LEU A 12 8.53 1.22 12.15
C LEU A 12 10.05 0.99 12.13
N ASN A 13 10.51 -0.15 12.64
CA ASN A 13 11.92 -0.56 12.60
C ASN A 13 12.36 -1.02 11.20
N GLY A 14 11.42 -1.28 10.31
CA GLY A 14 11.67 -1.69 8.93
C GLY A 14 11.85 -3.18 8.72
N ASP A 15 11.36 -3.99 9.65
CA ASP A 15 11.34 -5.45 9.58
C ASP A 15 10.09 -6.01 8.89
N CYS A 16 9.13 -5.14 8.52
CA CYS A 16 7.99 -5.52 7.69
C CYS A 16 8.40 -5.58 6.21
N SER A 17 8.53 -6.80 5.68
CA SER A 17 8.90 -7.06 4.28
C SER A 17 7.72 -6.98 3.31
N ASN A 18 6.48 -7.18 3.77
CA ASN A 18 5.29 -7.19 2.92
C ASN A 18 4.11 -6.38 3.51
N PRO A 19 4.22 -5.05 3.54
CA PRO A 19 3.19 -4.19 4.12
C PRO A 19 1.86 -4.24 3.37
N ALA A 20 1.85 -4.69 2.12
CA ALA A 20 0.63 -4.78 1.32
C ALA A 20 -0.42 -5.77 1.86
N TYR A 21 -0.06 -6.67 2.78
CA TYR A 21 -1.00 -7.58 3.43
C TYR A 21 -1.67 -6.99 4.66
N VAL A 22 -1.07 -5.94 5.24
CA VAL A 22 -1.50 -5.34 6.51
C VAL A 22 -1.94 -3.89 6.36
N PHE A 23 -1.50 -3.19 5.31
CA PHE A 23 -1.95 -1.84 4.97
C PHE A 23 -3.00 -1.88 3.87
N GLY A 24 -3.76 -0.80 3.81
CA GLY A 24 -4.94 -0.67 2.97
C GLY A 24 -6.16 -1.37 3.52
N LEU A 25 -7.14 -1.55 2.64
CA LEU A 25 -8.38 -2.23 2.93
C LEU A 25 -8.17 -3.73 2.76
N HIS A 26 -8.19 -4.49 3.84
CA HIS A 26 -7.95 -5.92 3.84
C HIS A 26 -9.01 -6.68 4.65
N PRO A 27 -9.22 -7.99 4.37
CA PRO A 27 -10.15 -8.79 5.15
C PRO A 27 -9.70 -8.94 6.61
N LEU A 28 -10.63 -8.75 7.54
CA LEU A 28 -10.46 -9.10 8.95
C LEU A 28 -11.31 -10.35 9.24
N PRO A 29 -10.70 -11.54 9.40
CA PRO A 29 -11.43 -12.79 9.58
C PRO A 29 -12.48 -12.70 10.71
N GLY A 30 -13.72 -13.08 10.40
CA GLY A 30 -14.85 -13.01 11.35
C GLY A 30 -15.44 -11.61 11.58
N SER A 31 -14.74 -10.55 11.20
CA SER A 31 -15.06 -9.17 11.61
C SER A 31 -15.17 -8.18 10.44
N GLY A 32 -15.06 -8.63 9.19
CA GLY A 32 -15.35 -7.82 8.00
C GLY A 32 -14.11 -7.36 7.26
N LEU A 33 -14.01 -6.05 7.02
CA LEU A 33 -12.81 -5.43 6.48
C LEU A 33 -12.14 -4.57 7.55
N GLU A 34 -10.83 -4.42 7.43
CA GLU A 34 -10.03 -3.47 8.20
C GLU A 34 -9.33 -2.54 7.21
N ALA A 35 -9.31 -1.25 7.51
CA ALA A 35 -8.50 -0.29 6.77
C ALA A 35 -7.36 0.19 7.68
N ARG A 36 -6.12 0.09 7.20
CA ARG A 36 -4.91 0.54 7.91
C ARG A 36 -4.05 1.41 7.01
N VAL A 37 -3.54 2.52 7.52
CA VAL A 37 -2.66 3.42 6.77
C VAL A 37 -1.57 4.01 7.65
N PHE A 38 -0.38 4.17 7.08
CA PHE A 38 0.72 4.90 7.70
C PHE A 38 0.77 6.33 7.15
N ALA A 39 0.31 7.28 7.96
CA ALA A 39 0.26 8.69 7.66
C ALA A 39 1.02 9.50 8.73
N PRO A 40 2.37 9.51 8.70
CA PRO A 40 3.18 10.15 9.73
C PRO A 40 2.89 11.64 9.82
N ARG A 41 2.74 12.18 11.04
CA ARG A 41 2.36 13.57 11.32
C ARG A 41 0.93 13.97 10.92
N ALA A 42 0.12 13.04 10.42
CA ALA A 42 -1.30 13.34 10.21
C ALA A 42 -2.00 13.50 11.57
N THR A 43 -3.00 14.38 11.61
CA THR A 43 -3.83 14.59 12.82
C THR A 43 -5.13 13.82 12.75
N LYS A 44 -5.62 13.54 11.54
CA LYS A 44 -6.84 12.79 11.27
C LYS A 44 -6.75 12.14 9.88
N VAL A 45 -7.34 10.95 9.74
CA VAL A 45 -7.45 10.24 8.48
C VAL A 45 -8.86 9.71 8.30
N GLU A 46 -9.43 9.89 7.11
CA GLU A 46 -10.76 9.38 6.74
C GLU A 46 -10.63 8.41 5.56
N LEU A 47 -11.41 7.33 5.60
CA LEU A 47 -11.62 6.44 4.46
C LEU A 47 -12.78 6.99 3.62
N VAL A 48 -12.52 7.32 2.37
CA VAL A 48 -13.50 7.92 1.46
C VAL A 48 -13.77 6.96 0.32
N LYS A 49 -15.04 6.69 0.06
CA LYS A 49 -15.48 5.79 -1.01
C LYS A 49 -15.66 6.55 -2.32
N GLU A 50 -15.12 5.96 -3.38
CA GLU A 50 -15.24 6.48 -4.74
C GLU A 50 -16.41 5.85 -5.51
N PRO A 51 -16.98 6.53 -6.52
CA PRO A 51 -16.70 7.90 -6.94
C PRO A 51 -17.51 8.97 -6.17
N ALA A 52 -18.32 8.55 -5.20
CA ALA A 52 -19.31 9.42 -4.56
C ALA A 52 -18.71 10.42 -3.55
N GLY A 53 -17.45 10.24 -3.13
CA GLY A 53 -16.80 11.06 -2.10
C GLY A 53 -17.38 10.84 -0.69
N GLU A 54 -18.11 9.75 -0.48
CA GLU A 54 -18.74 9.43 0.80
C GLU A 54 -17.69 9.03 1.83
N VAL A 55 -17.64 9.72 2.98
CA VAL A 55 -16.80 9.31 4.10
C VAL A 55 -17.39 8.06 4.73
N VAL A 56 -16.69 6.94 4.60
CA VAL A 56 -17.09 5.63 5.13
C VAL A 56 -16.80 5.53 6.62
N ALA A 57 -15.61 5.99 7.03
CA ALA A 57 -15.16 5.93 8.41
C ALA A 57 -14.02 6.93 8.65
N GLU A 58 -13.95 7.45 9.86
CA GLU A 58 -12.73 8.04 10.40
C GLU A 58 -11.85 6.93 10.98
N LEU A 59 -10.55 6.98 10.71
CA LEU A 59 -9.59 6.02 11.25
C LEU A 59 -9.07 6.50 12.60
N ARG A 60 -8.96 5.58 13.55
CA ARG A 60 -8.38 5.84 14.87
C ARG A 60 -6.86 5.77 14.77
N MET A 61 -6.17 6.76 15.32
CA MET A 61 -4.72 6.67 15.53
C MET A 61 -4.42 5.59 16.58
N THR A 62 -3.84 4.48 16.15
CA THR A 62 -3.46 3.35 17.02
C THR A 62 -2.01 3.42 17.47
N HIS A 63 -1.17 4.15 16.73
CA HIS A 63 0.22 4.42 17.11
C HIS A 63 0.60 5.88 16.85
N PRO A 64 1.30 6.56 17.78
CA PRO A 64 1.62 7.99 17.69
C PRO A 64 2.54 8.37 16.52
N GLU A 65 3.30 7.42 15.97
CA GLU A 65 4.07 7.64 14.72
C GLU A 65 3.20 7.82 13.47
N GLY A 66 1.88 7.74 13.59
CA GLY A 66 0.93 7.96 12.50
C GLY A 66 0.45 6.67 11.87
N ILE A 67 0.20 5.62 12.67
CA ILE A 67 -0.57 4.45 12.20
C ILE A 67 -2.03 4.67 12.57
N PHE A 68 -2.88 4.53 11.58
CA PHE A 68 -4.32 4.74 11.67
C PHE A 68 -5.06 3.49 11.22
N GLU A 69 -6.08 3.09 11.97
CA GLU A 69 -6.83 1.85 11.76
C GLU A 69 -8.33 2.04 11.99
N THR A 70 -9.15 1.31 11.25
CA THR A 70 -10.58 1.19 11.53
C THR A 70 -11.13 -0.16 11.06
N VAL A 71 -12.09 -0.69 11.80
CA VAL A 71 -12.79 -1.93 11.46
C VAL A 71 -14.15 -1.59 10.85
N LEU A 72 -14.46 -2.25 9.73
CA LEU A 72 -15.66 -2.04 8.93
C LEU A 72 -16.52 -3.32 8.98
N PRO A 73 -17.24 -3.55 10.10
CA PRO A 73 -17.85 -4.85 10.39
C PRO A 73 -19.03 -5.21 9.49
N ARG A 74 -19.59 -4.25 8.77
CA ARG A 74 -20.70 -4.46 7.82
C ARG A 74 -20.23 -4.64 6.38
N LEU A 75 -18.94 -4.40 6.10
CA LEU A 75 -18.39 -4.53 4.77
C LEU A 75 -17.71 -5.89 4.61
N ARG A 76 -17.95 -6.52 3.46
CA ARG A 76 -17.40 -7.85 3.09
C ARG A 76 -16.80 -7.86 1.69
N LYS A 77 -17.14 -6.87 0.86
CA LYS A 77 -16.67 -6.73 -0.50
C LYS A 77 -15.76 -5.51 -0.59
N TRP A 78 -14.73 -5.64 -1.41
CA TRP A 78 -13.86 -4.54 -1.79
C TRP A 78 -14.64 -3.48 -2.56
N PHE A 79 -14.19 -2.23 -2.47
CA PHE A 79 -14.72 -1.09 -3.19
C PHE A 79 -13.59 -0.10 -3.48
N PRO A 80 -13.69 0.74 -4.53
CA PRO A 80 -12.73 1.81 -4.77
C PRO A 80 -12.76 2.86 -3.66
N TYR A 81 -11.59 3.30 -3.19
CA TYR A 81 -11.44 4.28 -2.11
C TYR A 81 -10.13 5.06 -2.22
N HIS A 82 -10.07 6.17 -1.49
CA HIS A 82 -8.84 6.87 -1.13
C HIS A 82 -8.88 7.25 0.35
N PHE A 83 -7.74 7.72 0.87
CA PHE A 83 -7.65 8.31 2.21
C PHE A 83 -7.63 9.83 2.13
N ARG A 84 -8.46 10.49 2.94
CA ARG A 84 -8.34 11.92 3.19
C ARG A 84 -7.47 12.16 4.42
N VAL A 85 -6.33 12.82 4.24
CA VAL A 85 -5.32 13.00 5.28
C VAL A 85 -5.26 14.46 5.72
N HIS A 86 -5.48 14.70 7.01
CA HIS A 86 -5.43 16.03 7.63
C HIS A 86 -4.10 16.24 8.36
N GLY A 87 -3.62 17.48 8.43
CA GLY A 87 -2.42 17.86 9.21
C GLY A 87 -1.09 17.85 8.45
N TRP A 88 -1.07 17.48 7.17
CA TRP A 88 0.12 17.65 6.31
C TRP A 88 0.24 19.04 5.67
N GLY A 89 -0.80 19.85 5.79
CA GLY A 89 -0.88 21.20 5.25
C GLY A 89 -2.13 21.90 5.80
N PRO A 90 -2.44 23.10 5.27
CA PRO A 90 -3.65 23.82 5.66
C PRO A 90 -4.92 23.10 5.22
N GLU A 91 -4.89 22.48 4.04
CA GLU A 91 -6.00 21.72 3.47
C GLU A 91 -5.75 20.21 3.59
N PRO A 92 -6.82 19.39 3.71
CA PRO A 92 -6.71 17.95 3.65
C PRO A 92 -6.19 17.49 2.27
N LEU A 93 -5.37 16.44 2.27
CA LEU A 93 -4.88 15.80 1.05
C LEU A 93 -5.67 14.52 0.75
N GLU A 94 -6.21 14.39 -0.44
CA GLU A 94 -6.73 13.11 -0.94
C GLU A 94 -5.55 12.26 -1.44
N MET A 95 -5.42 11.05 -0.92
CA MET A 95 -4.29 10.15 -1.16
C MET A 95 -4.80 8.75 -1.49
N ASP A 96 -4.57 8.30 -2.73
CA ASP A 96 -4.77 6.90 -3.09
C ASP A 96 -3.89 5.97 -2.27
N ASP A 97 -4.41 4.79 -1.99
CA ASP A 97 -3.64 3.72 -1.37
C ASP A 97 -2.86 2.93 -2.43
N PRO A 98 -1.52 2.97 -2.45
CA PRO A 98 -0.73 2.25 -3.43
C PRO A 98 -0.94 0.73 -3.36
N TYR A 99 -1.34 0.18 -2.20
CA TYR A 99 -1.51 -1.26 -2.01
C TYR A 99 -2.83 -1.81 -2.55
N ARG A 100 -3.80 -0.93 -2.90
CA ARG A 100 -5.08 -1.35 -3.48
C ARG A 100 -4.96 -1.82 -4.93
N PHE A 101 -3.88 -1.42 -5.61
CA PHE A 101 -3.64 -1.77 -7.01
C PHE A 101 -2.96 -3.13 -7.18
N SER A 102 -3.17 -3.74 -8.34
CA SER A 102 -2.47 -4.97 -8.74
C SER A 102 -0.97 -4.72 -8.94
N ALA A 103 -0.16 -5.77 -8.79
CA ALA A 103 1.29 -5.67 -8.96
C ALA A 103 1.67 -5.22 -10.38
N ALA A 104 2.83 -4.56 -10.49
CA ALA A 104 3.38 -4.09 -11.77
C ALA A 104 3.74 -5.22 -12.74
N LEU A 105 4.28 -6.31 -12.20
CA LEU A 105 4.70 -7.50 -12.95
C LEU A 105 3.57 -8.53 -12.98
N GLY A 106 3.35 -9.13 -14.15
CA GLY A 106 2.49 -10.31 -14.31
C GLY A 106 3.25 -11.62 -14.12
N ASP A 107 2.51 -12.73 -14.01
CA ASP A 107 3.11 -14.06 -13.81
C ASP A 107 4.05 -14.48 -14.96
N LEU A 108 3.71 -14.13 -16.20
CA LEU A 108 4.56 -14.39 -17.37
C LEU A 108 5.85 -13.57 -17.34
N ASP A 109 5.77 -12.29 -16.93
CA ASP A 109 6.95 -11.43 -16.82
C ASP A 109 7.96 -12.07 -15.84
N VAL A 110 7.47 -12.53 -14.70
CA VAL A 110 8.33 -13.15 -13.68
C VAL A 110 8.86 -14.51 -14.11
N TYR A 111 8.05 -15.31 -14.81
CA TYR A 111 8.52 -16.57 -15.39
C TYR A 111 9.69 -16.34 -16.35
N LEU A 112 9.54 -15.45 -17.32
CA LEU A 112 10.58 -15.14 -18.30
C LEU A 112 11.81 -14.48 -17.65
N MET A 113 11.62 -13.71 -16.57
CA MET A 113 12.73 -13.18 -15.76
C MET A 113 13.52 -14.30 -15.09
N ALA A 114 12.84 -15.27 -14.49
CA ALA A 114 13.48 -16.40 -13.81
C ALA A 114 14.28 -17.28 -14.78
N GLU A 115 13.76 -17.48 -16.00
CA GLU A 115 14.44 -18.24 -17.06
C GLU A 115 15.54 -17.42 -17.78
N GLY A 116 15.65 -16.12 -17.52
CA GLY A 116 16.58 -15.23 -18.22
C GLY A 116 16.23 -14.99 -19.70
N THR A 117 14.99 -15.25 -20.10
CA THR A 117 14.52 -15.17 -21.50
C THR A 117 13.66 -13.93 -21.78
N HIS A 118 13.47 -13.04 -20.80
CA HIS A 118 12.67 -11.83 -20.97
C HIS A 118 13.39 -10.74 -21.80
N LEU A 119 13.30 -10.81 -23.13
CA LEU A 119 14.00 -9.91 -24.05
C LEU A 119 13.62 -8.42 -23.92
N ARG A 120 12.43 -8.11 -23.40
CA ARG A 120 11.91 -6.75 -23.21
C ARG A 120 11.80 -6.36 -21.73
N LEU A 121 12.70 -6.87 -20.90
CA LEU A 121 12.61 -6.69 -19.44
C LEU A 121 12.67 -5.21 -19.01
N TYR A 122 13.33 -4.37 -19.80
CA TYR A 122 13.42 -2.92 -19.57
C TYR A 122 12.05 -2.21 -19.64
N GLU A 123 11.02 -2.82 -20.24
CA GLU A 123 9.65 -2.27 -20.28
C GLU A 123 8.86 -2.58 -19.01
N LYS A 124 9.42 -3.44 -18.16
CA LYS A 124 8.79 -3.96 -16.95
C LYS A 124 9.53 -3.52 -15.69
N LEU A 125 10.86 -3.65 -15.68
CA LEU A 125 11.71 -3.11 -14.62
C LEU A 125 11.96 -1.61 -14.83
N GLY A 126 12.20 -0.90 -13.73
CA GLY A 126 12.40 0.54 -13.70
C GLY A 126 11.16 1.28 -13.22
N ALA A 127 10.98 2.50 -13.73
CA ALA A 127 9.88 3.39 -13.40
C ALA A 127 9.13 3.74 -14.71
N HIS A 128 7.86 3.37 -14.79
CA HIS A 128 7.06 3.54 -16.00
C HIS A 128 5.74 4.25 -15.68
N PRO A 129 5.41 5.37 -16.34
CA PRO A 129 4.09 5.96 -16.26
C PRO A 129 3.02 4.94 -16.61
N SER A 130 1.97 4.85 -15.79
CA SER A 130 0.93 3.83 -15.90
C SER A 130 -0.41 4.39 -15.45
N GLU A 131 -1.49 3.70 -15.79
CA GLU A 131 -2.82 3.97 -15.26
C GLU A 131 -3.37 2.66 -14.67
N ARG A 132 -3.82 2.70 -13.41
CA ARG A 132 -4.44 1.55 -12.74
C ARG A 132 -5.79 1.95 -12.19
N ASP A 133 -6.84 1.21 -12.57
CA ASP A 133 -8.23 1.49 -12.20
C ASP A 133 -8.65 2.96 -12.45
N GLY A 134 -8.19 3.56 -13.55
CA GLY A 134 -8.45 4.95 -13.91
C GLY A 134 -7.59 6.00 -13.17
N VAL A 135 -6.65 5.56 -12.32
CA VAL A 135 -5.75 6.44 -11.57
C VAL A 135 -4.39 6.51 -12.28
N PRO A 136 -3.97 7.69 -12.79
CA PRO A 136 -2.65 7.85 -13.38
C PRO A 136 -1.57 7.83 -12.28
N GLY A 137 -0.45 7.19 -12.58
CA GLY A 137 0.66 7.03 -11.63
C GLY A 137 1.94 6.53 -12.30
N VAL A 138 2.81 5.93 -11.50
CA VAL A 138 4.07 5.34 -11.96
C VAL A 138 4.24 3.97 -11.31
N ASP A 139 4.40 2.95 -12.14
CA ASP A 139 4.79 1.62 -11.71
C ASP A 139 6.30 1.56 -11.47
N PHE A 140 6.70 1.06 -10.30
CA PHE A 140 8.09 0.79 -9.96
C PHE A 140 8.31 -0.71 -9.82
N ALA A 141 9.35 -1.23 -10.48
CA ALA A 141 9.79 -2.61 -10.33
C ALA A 141 11.32 -2.71 -10.34
N VAL A 142 11.89 -3.47 -9.40
CA VAL A 142 13.33 -3.67 -9.28
C VAL A 142 13.63 -5.12 -8.95
N TRP A 143 14.71 -5.65 -9.52
CA TRP A 143 15.24 -6.96 -9.15
C TRP A 143 16.20 -6.81 -7.97
N ALA A 144 15.77 -7.29 -6.80
CA ALA A 144 16.54 -7.20 -5.56
C ALA A 144 16.32 -8.46 -4.68
N PRO A 145 16.73 -9.66 -5.14
CA PRO A 145 16.33 -10.93 -4.53
C PRO A 145 16.85 -11.14 -3.10
N ASN A 146 17.94 -10.45 -2.73
CA ASN A 146 18.56 -10.55 -1.40
C ASN A 146 18.19 -9.37 -0.48
N ALA A 147 17.38 -8.42 -0.95
CA ALA A 147 16.97 -7.29 -0.14
C ALA A 147 15.93 -7.72 0.90
N ARG A 148 16.13 -7.35 2.16
CA ARG A 148 15.12 -7.56 3.21
C ARG A 148 13.84 -6.76 2.96
N ARG A 149 13.98 -5.57 2.40
CA ARG A 149 12.91 -4.63 2.09
C ARG A 149 13.41 -3.63 1.05
N VAL A 150 12.51 -3.17 0.19
CA VAL A 150 12.76 -2.09 -0.76
C VAL A 150 11.67 -1.03 -0.62
N SER A 151 12.02 0.24 -0.74
CA SER A 151 11.07 1.35 -0.72
C SER A 151 11.38 2.33 -1.85
N VAL A 152 10.35 2.98 -2.39
CA VAL A 152 10.50 4.11 -3.30
C VAL A 152 10.55 5.39 -2.47
N VAL A 153 11.59 6.20 -2.64
CA VAL A 153 11.76 7.48 -1.92
C VAL A 153 11.93 8.62 -2.91
N GLY A 154 11.36 9.78 -2.56
CA GLY A 154 11.49 10.98 -3.35
C GLY A 154 10.76 12.16 -2.75
N ALA A 155 10.69 13.27 -3.47
CA ALA A 155 10.03 14.48 -3.01
C ALA A 155 8.56 14.23 -2.62
N PHE A 156 7.84 13.39 -3.38
CA PHE A 156 6.42 13.08 -3.17
C PHE A 156 6.11 12.44 -1.80
N ASN A 157 7.08 11.82 -1.15
CA ASN A 157 6.92 11.22 0.17
C ASN A 157 7.83 11.83 1.24
N ASN A 158 8.38 13.02 0.95
CA ASN A 158 9.31 13.73 1.83
C ASN A 158 10.53 12.88 2.19
N TRP A 159 10.96 12.03 1.26
CA TRP A 159 12.06 11.07 1.41
C TRP A 159 11.87 10.06 2.56
N ASP A 160 10.65 9.86 3.03
CA ASP A 160 10.33 8.87 4.07
C ASP A 160 10.08 7.48 3.46
N GLY A 161 11.08 6.61 3.55
CA GLY A 161 11.04 5.24 3.05
C GLY A 161 10.06 4.31 3.76
N ARG A 162 9.40 4.74 4.85
CA ARG A 162 8.35 3.96 5.50
C ARG A 162 7.00 4.09 4.77
N ARG A 163 6.81 5.13 3.95
CA ARG A 163 5.52 5.46 3.31
C ARG A 163 5.20 4.64 2.06
N HIS A 164 6.21 4.26 1.28
CA HIS A 164 6.04 3.59 -0.02
C HIS A 164 6.96 2.38 -0.13
N ILE A 165 6.70 1.37 0.70
CA ILE A 165 7.44 0.11 0.69
C ILE A 165 6.93 -0.75 -0.47
N MET A 166 7.83 -1.36 -1.22
CA MET A 166 7.49 -2.20 -2.37
C MET A 166 6.97 -3.56 -1.92
N ARG A 167 5.96 -4.08 -2.64
CA ARG A 167 5.48 -5.46 -2.48
C ARG A 167 6.51 -6.42 -3.11
N PRO A 168 7.06 -7.41 -2.37
CA PRO A 168 7.84 -8.47 -2.99
C PRO A 168 6.93 -9.32 -3.87
N PHE A 169 7.41 -9.71 -5.06
CA PHE A 169 6.64 -10.59 -5.94
C PHE A 169 6.60 -12.04 -5.42
N ALA A 170 7.65 -12.46 -4.72
CA ALA A 170 7.80 -13.82 -4.22
C ALA A 170 6.94 -14.07 -2.97
N ASP A 171 5.61 -14.18 -3.14
CA ASP A 171 4.75 -14.80 -2.12
C ASP A 171 3.36 -15.24 -2.63
N ARG A 172 3.30 -15.87 -3.81
CA ARG A 172 2.19 -16.76 -4.15
C ARG A 172 2.63 -18.19 -3.85
N LYS A 173 2.51 -18.61 -2.59
CA LYS A 173 2.42 -20.04 -2.24
C LYS A 173 0.96 -20.46 -2.18
#